data_AF-A0A929SBH9-F1
#
_entry.id   AF-A0A929SBH9-F1
#
_cell.length_a   1.000
_cell.length_b   1.000
_cell.length_c   1.000
_cell.angle_alpha   90.00
_cell.angle_beta   90.00
_cell.angle_gamma   90.00
#
_symmetry.space_group_name_H-M   'P 1'
#
loop_
_entity.id
_entity.type
_entity.pdbx_description
1 polymer ?
#
loop_
_entity_poly.entity_id
_entity_poly.type
_entity_poly.pdbx_seq_one_letter_code
_entity_poly.pdbx_strand_id
1 'polypeptide(L)'
;MNRVSVKIFGQSYTIVGSKAEQEIMEIAEYVDKKMQEINSVAPDMPRQMMAVLSAVNLADEYFTTLAELNKVSEKLQKVEGSIADYEKLWNEAKQSHVNSQNTISELENKNKIVKDMLEERIEELEKTIAQKDEKIRSVEEFSKKLQGDLKEVSSDLVSEMEAKYKDLESSFFDIQMENIQLKGELERYKKNI
;
A
#
# COMPACT_ATOMS: atom_id res chain seq x y z
N MET A 1 -43.67 -46.18 -34.77
CA MET A 1 -43.75 -47.30 -33.80
C MET A 1 -43.04 -48.48 -34.43
N ASN A 2 -42.01 -48.97 -33.77
CA ASN A 2 -41.24 -50.13 -34.21
C ASN A 2 -41.90 -51.39 -33.65
N ARG A 3 -41.93 -52.45 -34.46
CA ARG A 3 -42.50 -53.75 -34.13
C ARG A 3 -41.38 -54.78 -34.22
N VAL A 4 -40.99 -55.34 -33.09
CA VAL A 4 -39.83 -56.23 -33.00
C VAL A 4 -40.27 -57.53 -32.35
N SER A 5 -39.92 -58.66 -32.97
CA SER A 5 -40.17 -59.99 -32.42
C SER A 5 -38.93 -60.47 -31.69
N VAL A 6 -39.06 -60.69 -30.38
CA VAL A 6 -37.98 -61.12 -29.49
C VAL A 6 -38.34 -62.45 -28.82
N LYS A 7 -37.34 -63.21 -28.36
CA LYS A 7 -37.53 -64.47 -27.66
C LYS A 7 -37.02 -64.34 -26.24
N ILE A 8 -37.91 -64.52 -25.26
CA ILE A 8 -37.61 -64.41 -23.82
C ILE A 8 -38.00 -65.74 -23.17
N PHE A 9 -37.04 -66.37 -22.50
CA PHE A 9 -37.15 -67.64 -21.80
C PHE A 9 -37.81 -68.76 -22.63
N GLY A 10 -37.41 -68.86 -23.90
CA GLY A 10 -37.93 -69.84 -24.84
C GLY A 10 -39.21 -69.45 -25.57
N GLN A 11 -39.87 -68.35 -25.20
CA GLN A 11 -41.15 -67.92 -25.75
C GLN A 11 -41.03 -66.65 -26.60
N SER A 12 -41.68 -66.62 -27.76
CA SER A 12 -41.64 -65.48 -28.68
C SER A 12 -42.68 -64.43 -28.32
N TYR A 13 -42.24 -63.17 -28.23
CA TYR A 13 -43.07 -62.00 -27.95
C TYR A 13 -42.86 -60.94 -29.04
N THR A 14 -43.94 -60.26 -29.44
CA THR A 14 -43.84 -59.09 -30.33
C THR A 14 -44.03 -57.82 -29.52
N ILE A 15 -42.96 -57.06 -29.36
CA ILE A 15 -42.95 -55.78 -28.62
C ILE A 15 -43.21 -54.64 -29.61
N VAL A 16 -44.11 -53.73 -29.23
CA VAL A 16 -44.45 -52.53 -30.00
C VAL A 16 -44.05 -51.32 -29.18
N GLY A 17 -43.18 -50.46 -29.71
CA GLY A 17 -42.66 -49.31 -28.97
C GLY A 17 -42.19 -48.15 -29.86
N SER A 18 -41.82 -47.04 -29.23
CA SER A 18 -41.19 -45.88 -29.88
C SER A 18 -39.66 -45.96 -29.92
N LYS A 19 -39.06 -46.86 -29.13
CA LYS A 19 -37.62 -47.08 -29.03
C LYS A 19 -37.04 -47.76 -30.28
N ALA A 20 -35.73 -47.62 -30.47
CA ALA A 20 -35.01 -48.28 -31.56
C ALA A 20 -35.09 -49.81 -31.43
N GLU A 21 -35.04 -50.52 -32.56
CA GLU A 21 -35.09 -51.99 -32.57
C GLU A 21 -33.98 -52.62 -31.73
N GLN A 22 -32.76 -52.07 -31.82
CA GLN A 22 -31.60 -52.51 -31.02
C GLN A 22 -31.86 -52.38 -29.52
N GLU A 23 -32.37 -51.23 -29.04
CA GLU A 23 -32.69 -51.04 -27.62
C GLU A 23 -33.76 -52.02 -27.13
N ILE A 24 -34.76 -52.33 -27.97
CA ILE A 24 -35.81 -53.30 -27.64
C ILE A 24 -35.22 -54.72 -27.54
N MET A 25 -34.29 -55.09 -28.44
CA MET A 25 -33.58 -56.37 -28.37
C MET A 25 -32.71 -56.48 -27.12
N GLU A 26 -31.94 -55.43 -26.79
CA GLU A 26 -31.10 -55.40 -25.58
C GLU A 26 -31.94 -55.54 -24.29
N ILE A 27 -33.08 -54.86 -24.20
CA ILE A 27 -33.99 -55.00 -23.05
C ILE A 27 -34.50 -56.44 -22.95
N ALA A 28 -34.89 -57.05 -24.07
CA ALA A 28 -35.39 -58.42 -24.09
C ALA A 28 -34.30 -59.43 -23.69
N GLU A 29 -33.07 -59.25 -24.16
CA GLU A 29 -31.92 -60.06 -23.79
C GLU A 29 -31.58 -59.91 -22.29
N TYR A 30 -31.66 -58.69 -21.75
CA TYR A 30 -31.44 -58.45 -20.32
C TYR A 30 -32.47 -59.17 -19.45
N VAL A 31 -33.76 -59.11 -19.82
CA VAL A 31 -34.83 -59.84 -19.12
C VAL A 31 -34.63 -61.35 -19.23
N ASP A 32 -34.27 -61.87 -20.41
CA ASP A 32 -33.96 -63.29 -20.61
C ASP A 32 -32.83 -63.76 -19.70
N LYS A 33 -31.74 -62.99 -19.64
CA LYS A 33 -30.60 -63.27 -18.75
C LYS A 33 -31.02 -63.32 -17.28
N LYS A 34 -31.82 -62.36 -16.81
CA LYS A 34 -32.32 -62.34 -15.42
C LYS A 34 -33.21 -63.55 -15.10
N MET A 35 -34.05 -63.97 -16.04
CA MET A 35 -34.85 -65.18 -15.89
C MET A 35 -33.96 -66.44 -15.86
N GLN A 36 -32.93 -66.52 -16.70
CA GLN A 36 -31.97 -67.62 -16.70
C GLN A 36 -31.15 -67.67 -15.40
N GLU A 37 -30.73 -66.53 -14.85
CA GLU A 37 -30.04 -66.42 -13.55
C GLU A 37 -30.92 -66.99 -12.43
N ILE A 38 -32.21 -66.61 -12.37
CA ILE A 38 -33.14 -67.16 -11.38
C ILE A 38 -33.33 -68.67 -11.58
N ASN A 39 -33.46 -69.14 -12.83
CA ASN A 39 -33.57 -70.55 -13.15
C ASN A 39 -32.34 -71.37 -12.73
N SER A 40 -31.14 -70.77 -12.75
CA SER A 40 -29.92 -71.44 -12.28
C SER A 40 -29.89 -71.67 -10.77
N VAL A 41 -30.57 -70.80 -10.00
CA VAL A 41 -30.65 -70.88 -8.54
C VAL A 41 -31.86 -71.69 -8.08
N ALA A 42 -32.99 -71.59 -8.78
CA ALA A 42 -34.24 -72.26 -8.47
C ALA A 42 -34.87 -72.89 -9.73
N PRO A 43 -34.36 -74.05 -10.18
CA PRO A 43 -34.77 -74.69 -11.44
C PRO A 43 -36.21 -75.24 -11.42
N ASP A 44 -36.76 -75.58 -10.26
CA ASP A 44 -38.12 -76.11 -10.11
C ASP A 44 -39.21 -75.01 -10.02
N MET A 45 -38.83 -73.73 -10.13
CA MET A 45 -39.76 -72.62 -10.01
C MET A 45 -40.68 -72.51 -11.25
N PRO A 46 -42.01 -72.34 -11.07
CA PRO A 46 -42.91 -72.08 -12.18
C PRO A 46 -42.53 -70.82 -12.95
N ARG A 47 -42.60 -70.86 -14.30
CA ARG A 47 -42.20 -69.75 -15.17
C ARG A 47 -42.90 -68.43 -14.84
N GLN A 48 -44.17 -68.48 -14.47
CA GLN A 48 -44.94 -67.29 -14.09
C GLN A 48 -44.34 -66.63 -12.84
N MET A 49 -43.97 -67.43 -11.84
CA MET A 49 -43.35 -66.94 -10.61
C MET A 49 -41.95 -66.39 -10.87
N MET A 50 -41.19 -67.04 -11.77
CA MET A 50 -39.87 -66.57 -12.22
C MET A 50 -39.95 -65.23 -12.96
N ALA A 51 -40.96 -65.05 -13.83
CA ALA A 51 -41.19 -63.79 -14.52
C ALA A 51 -41.55 -62.67 -13.54
N VAL A 52 -42.39 -62.94 -12.53
CA VAL A 52 -42.72 -61.97 -11.47
C VAL A 52 -41.49 -61.62 -10.64
N LEU A 53 -40.68 -62.61 -10.22
CA LEU A 53 -39.46 -62.36 -9.46
C LEU A 53 -38.43 -61.57 -10.27
N SER A 54 -38.30 -61.85 -11.57
CA SER A 54 -37.47 -61.07 -12.48
C SER A 54 -37.94 -59.63 -12.55
N ALA A 55 -39.25 -59.40 -12.68
CA ALA A 55 -39.82 -58.06 -12.71
C ALA A 55 -39.59 -57.31 -11.38
N VAL A 56 -39.70 -57.98 -10.24
CA VAL A 56 -39.42 -57.39 -8.91
C VAL A 56 -37.95 -57.02 -8.78
N ASN A 57 -37.03 -57.90 -9.16
CA ASN A 57 -35.59 -57.62 -9.11
C ASN A 57 -35.20 -56.45 -10.02
N LEU A 58 -35.78 -56.40 -11.23
CA LEU A 58 -35.58 -55.29 -12.16
C LEU A 58 -36.15 -53.96 -11.63
N ALA A 59 -37.29 -54.00 -10.94
CA ALA A 59 -37.85 -52.82 -10.30
C ALA A 59 -36.94 -52.32 -9.16
N ASP A 60 -36.39 -53.23 -8.35
CA ASP A 60 -35.44 -52.90 -7.28
C ASP A 60 -34.14 -52.28 -7.83
N GLU A 61 -33.56 -52.88 -8.88
CA GLU A 61 -32.41 -52.31 -9.60
C GLU A 61 -32.71 -50.91 -10.16
N TYR A 62 -33.91 -50.72 -10.73
CA TYR A 62 -34.35 -49.43 -11.25
C TYR A 62 -34.47 -48.38 -10.14
N PHE A 63 -35.13 -48.69 -9.02
CA PHE A 63 -35.28 -47.75 -7.91
C PHE A 63 -33.94 -47.43 -7.24
N THR A 64 -33.05 -48.41 -7.13
CA THR A 64 -31.68 -48.21 -6.61
C THR A 64 -30.90 -47.26 -7.52
N THR A 65 -30.91 -47.51 -8.82
CA THR A 65 -30.24 -46.65 -9.82
C THR A 65 -30.82 -45.24 -9.82
N LEU A 66 -32.15 -45.11 -9.71
CA LEU A 66 -32.83 -43.82 -9.63
C LEU A 66 -32.44 -43.04 -8.37
N ALA A 67 -32.33 -43.72 -7.22
CA ALA A 67 -31.87 -43.10 -5.98
C ALA A 67 -30.40 -42.64 -6.07
N GLU A 68 -29.54 -43.41 -6.72
CA GLU A 68 -28.16 -43.02 -6.99
C GLU A 68 -28.07 -41.82 -7.94
N LEU A 69 -28.87 -41.83 -9.02
CA LEU A 69 -28.95 -40.73 -9.96
C LEU A 69 -29.38 -39.42 -9.27
N ASN A 70 -30.40 -39.49 -8.41
CA ASN A 70 -30.85 -38.34 -7.62
C ASN A 70 -29.74 -37.83 -6.69
N LYS A 71 -29.02 -38.73 -5.99
CA LYS A 71 -27.87 -38.35 -5.14
C LYS A 71 -26.76 -37.67 -5.95
N VAL A 72 -26.48 -38.17 -7.16
CA VAL A 72 -25.47 -37.56 -8.05
C VAL A 72 -25.95 -36.18 -8.52
N SER A 73 -27.22 -36.05 -8.90
CA SER A 73 -27.82 -34.77 -9.30
C SER A 73 -27.75 -33.73 -8.18
N GLU A 74 -28.06 -34.11 -6.93
CA GLU A 74 -27.94 -33.21 -5.78
C GLU A 74 -26.49 -32.76 -5.53
N LYS A 75 -25.53 -33.68 -5.66
CA LYS A 75 -24.10 -33.34 -5.55
C LYS A 75 -23.67 -32.38 -6.65
N LEU A 76 -24.13 -32.62 -7.89
CA LEU A 76 -23.83 -31.77 -9.03
C LEU A 76 -24.33 -30.33 -8.76
N GLN A 77 -25.58 -30.19 -8.32
CA GLN A 77 -26.17 -28.91 -8.00
C GLN A 77 -25.41 -28.16 -6.89
N LYS A 78 -24.93 -28.89 -5.86
CA LYS A 78 -24.09 -28.30 -4.80
C LYS A 78 -22.74 -27.83 -5.31
N VAL A 79 -22.11 -28.60 -6.20
CA VAL A 79 -20.84 -28.23 -6.83
C VAL A 79 -21.03 -27.00 -7.73
N GLU A 80 -22.09 -26.97 -8.54
CA GLU A 80 -22.43 -25.82 -9.38
C GLU A 80 -22.67 -24.55 -8.55
N GLY A 81 -23.41 -24.67 -7.44
CA GLY A 81 -23.59 -23.54 -6.51
C GLY A 81 -22.26 -23.07 -5.91
N SER A 82 -21.40 -24.01 -5.50
CA SER A 82 -20.07 -23.69 -4.95
C SER A 82 -19.19 -22.99 -5.99
N ILE A 83 -19.24 -23.42 -7.26
CA ILE A 83 -18.49 -22.78 -8.35
C ILE A 83 -18.94 -21.34 -8.54
N ALA A 84 -20.24 -21.07 -8.55
CA ALA A 84 -20.77 -19.71 -8.67
C ALA A 84 -20.30 -18.81 -7.51
N ASP A 85 -20.28 -19.35 -6.28
CA ASP A 85 -19.75 -18.64 -5.12
C ASP A 85 -18.24 -18.35 -5.27
N TYR A 86 -17.45 -19.33 -5.73
CA TYR A 86 -16.02 -19.13 -5.99
C TYR A 86 -15.75 -18.12 -7.11
N GLU A 87 -16.56 -18.11 -8.17
CA GLU A 87 -16.45 -17.10 -9.24
C GLU A 87 -16.73 -15.70 -8.71
N LYS A 88 -17.75 -15.54 -7.86
CA LYS A 88 -18.04 -14.26 -7.21
C LYS A 88 -16.87 -13.80 -6.35
N LEU A 89 -16.37 -14.66 -5.46
CA LEU A 89 -15.22 -14.35 -4.60
C LEU A 89 -13.96 -14.02 -5.42
N TRP A 90 -13.72 -14.75 -6.50
CA TRP A 90 -12.58 -14.49 -7.38
C TRP A 90 -12.71 -13.14 -8.08
N ASN A 91 -13.89 -12.80 -8.58
CA ASN A 91 -14.15 -11.49 -9.20
C ASN A 91 -13.98 -10.34 -8.21
N GLU A 92 -14.50 -10.48 -6.98
CA GLU A 92 -14.33 -9.49 -5.92
C GLU A 92 -12.86 -9.31 -5.52
N ALA A 93 -12.13 -10.42 -5.33
CA ALA A 93 -10.70 -10.39 -5.01
C ALA A 93 -9.89 -9.76 -6.15
N LYS A 94 -10.19 -10.11 -7.40
CA LYS A 94 -9.55 -9.54 -8.59
C LYS A 94 -9.80 -8.04 -8.69
N GLN A 95 -11.05 -7.60 -8.48
CA GLN A 95 -11.39 -6.18 -8.51
C GLN A 95 -10.70 -5.40 -7.38
N SER A 96 -10.65 -5.96 -6.18
CA SER A 96 -9.93 -5.40 -5.04
C SER A 96 -8.43 -5.27 -5.31
N HIS A 97 -7.82 -6.30 -5.92
CA HIS A 97 -6.42 -6.25 -6.33
C HIS A 97 -6.17 -5.14 -7.36
N VAL A 98 -7.00 -5.05 -8.40
CA VAL A 98 -6.88 -3.99 -9.42
C VAL A 98 -7.01 -2.60 -8.79
N ASN A 99 -7.99 -2.39 -7.91
CA ASN A 99 -8.17 -1.12 -7.21
C ASN A 99 -6.98 -0.76 -6.33
N SER A 100 -6.45 -1.74 -5.60
CA SER A 100 -5.25 -1.55 -4.75
C SER A 100 -4.03 -1.20 -5.60
N GLN A 101 -3.85 -1.88 -6.73
CA GLN A 101 -2.76 -1.60 -7.66
C GLN A 101 -2.86 -0.20 -8.27
N ASN A 102 -4.07 0.23 -8.66
CA ASN A 102 -4.30 1.59 -9.13
C ASN A 102 -3.98 2.62 -8.03
N THR A 103 -4.41 2.37 -6.80
CA THR A 103 -4.14 3.25 -5.64
C THR A 103 -2.64 3.37 -5.37
N ILE A 104 -1.91 2.27 -5.44
CA ILE A 104 -0.43 2.26 -5.30
C ILE A 104 0.20 3.12 -6.40
N SER A 105 -0.20 2.92 -7.65
CA SER A 105 0.33 3.71 -8.77
C SER A 105 0.04 5.21 -8.64
N GLU A 106 -1.16 5.58 -8.17
CA GLU A 106 -1.50 6.97 -7.86
C GLU A 106 -0.65 7.55 -6.73
N LEU A 107 -0.41 6.78 -5.67
CA LEU A 107 0.44 7.19 -4.54
C LEU A 107 1.90 7.35 -4.97
N GLU A 108 2.42 6.46 -5.81
CA GLU A 108 3.76 6.57 -6.38
C GLU A 108 3.92 7.85 -7.20
N ASN A 109 2.93 8.18 -8.04
CA ASN A 109 2.95 9.42 -8.82
C ASN A 109 2.88 10.66 -7.91
N LYS A 110 2.00 10.66 -6.91
CA LYS A 110 1.93 11.75 -5.91
C LYS A 110 3.24 11.91 -5.15
N ASN A 111 3.86 10.81 -4.70
CA ASN A 111 5.15 10.84 -4.02
C ASN A 111 6.26 11.41 -4.92
N LYS A 112 6.26 11.05 -6.21
CA LYS A 112 7.21 11.61 -7.17
C LYS A 112 7.04 13.13 -7.29
N ILE A 113 5.81 13.60 -7.51
CA ILE A 113 5.52 15.04 -7.61
C ILE A 113 5.94 15.78 -6.33
N VAL A 114 5.63 15.22 -5.15
CA VAL A 114 6.04 15.81 -3.87
C VAL A 114 7.55 15.84 -3.71
N LYS A 115 8.25 14.79 -4.13
CA LYS A 115 9.72 14.76 -4.10
C LYS A 115 10.32 15.84 -4.99
N ASP A 116 9.84 15.96 -6.23
CA ASP A 116 10.31 16.96 -7.19
C ASP A 116 10.07 18.39 -6.65
N MET A 117 8.89 18.66 -6.07
CA MET A 117 8.60 19.96 -5.43
C MET A 117 9.51 20.26 -4.23
N LEU A 118 9.84 19.25 -3.42
CA LEU A 118 10.75 19.42 -2.28
C LEU A 118 12.18 19.71 -2.75
N GLU A 119 12.64 19.05 -3.82
CA GLU A 119 13.95 19.31 -4.42
C GLU A 119 14.05 20.76 -4.94
N GLU A 120 13.06 21.24 -5.68
CA GLU A 120 13.00 22.65 -6.12
C GLU A 120 13.02 23.61 -4.93
N ARG A 121 12.26 23.31 -3.86
CA ARG A 121 12.21 24.18 -2.68
C ARG A 121 13.51 24.22 -1.91
N ILE A 122 14.24 23.10 -1.85
CA ILE A 122 15.58 23.06 -1.24
C ILE A 122 16.54 23.96 -2.02
N GLU A 123 16.56 23.87 -3.35
CA GLU A 123 17.41 24.70 -4.19
C GLU A 123 17.12 26.21 -4.02
N GLU A 124 15.84 26.59 -3.94
CA GLU A 124 15.44 27.98 -3.64
C GLU A 124 15.94 28.47 -2.28
N LEU A 125 15.83 27.63 -1.25
CA LEU A 125 16.27 27.96 0.11
C LEU A 125 17.79 28.10 0.18
N GLU A 126 18.53 27.19 -0.47
CA GLU A 126 19.99 27.26 -0.57
C GLU A 126 20.44 28.58 -1.23
N LYS A 127 19.80 28.98 -2.34
CA LYS A 127 20.08 30.25 -3.00
C LYS A 127 19.79 31.44 -2.08
N THR A 128 18.70 31.40 -1.32
CA THR A 128 18.34 32.46 -0.38
C THR A 128 19.33 32.57 0.78
N ILE A 129 19.78 31.43 1.31
CA ILE A 129 20.81 31.37 2.35
C ILE A 129 22.10 31.98 1.83
N ALA A 130 22.56 31.60 0.64
CA ALA A 130 23.77 32.17 0.04
C ALA A 130 23.70 33.70 -0.11
N GLN A 131 22.56 34.22 -0.56
CA GLN A 131 22.34 35.68 -0.66
C GLN A 131 22.34 36.38 0.71
N LYS A 132 21.80 35.73 1.75
CA LYS A 132 21.81 36.28 3.10
C LYS A 132 23.22 36.26 3.70
N ASP A 133 23.98 35.19 3.49
CA ASP A 133 25.36 35.08 3.95
C ASP A 133 26.26 36.15 3.31
N GLU A 134 26.07 36.43 2.02
CA GLU A 134 26.76 37.53 1.33
C GLU A 134 26.45 38.90 1.97
N LYS A 135 25.17 39.16 2.27
CA LYS A 135 24.77 40.39 2.98
C LYS A 135 25.35 40.46 4.38
N ILE A 136 25.36 39.35 5.13
CA ILE A 136 25.96 39.29 6.46
C ILE A 136 27.45 39.67 6.36
N ARG A 137 28.20 39.07 5.43
CA ARG A 137 29.61 39.43 5.21
C ARG A 137 29.81 40.92 4.92
N SER A 138 28.97 41.49 4.04
CA SER A 138 29.06 42.92 3.72
C SER A 138 28.84 43.83 4.94
N VAL A 139 27.90 43.45 5.82
CA VAL A 139 27.61 44.18 7.05
C VAL A 139 28.73 44.00 8.07
N GLU A 140 29.30 42.79 8.18
CA GLU A 140 30.43 42.50 9.06
C GLU A 140 31.69 43.30 8.65
N GLU A 141 31.99 43.38 7.35
CA GLU A 141 33.08 44.20 6.83
C GLU A 141 32.87 45.68 7.14
N PHE A 142 31.65 46.18 6.91
CA PHE A 142 31.31 47.58 7.21
C PHE A 142 31.41 47.88 8.71
N SER A 143 30.92 46.97 9.56
CA SER A 143 31.01 47.09 11.02
C SER A 143 32.47 47.09 11.49
N LYS A 144 33.31 46.22 10.93
CA LYS A 144 34.75 46.16 11.24
C LYS A 144 35.48 47.43 10.84
N LYS A 145 35.15 48.01 9.68
CA LYS A 145 35.69 49.29 9.23
C LYS A 145 35.31 50.42 10.19
N LEU A 146 34.03 50.55 10.52
CA LEU A 146 33.53 51.52 11.50
C LEU A 146 34.21 51.38 12.88
N GLN A 147 34.43 50.14 13.35
CA GLN A 147 35.18 49.92 14.59
C GLN A 147 36.64 50.36 14.50
N GLY A 148 37.29 50.19 13.35
CA GLY A 148 38.65 50.68 13.08
C GLY A 148 38.71 52.20 13.13
N ASP A 149 37.85 52.86 12.35
CA ASP A 149 37.74 54.31 12.28
C ASP A 149 37.45 54.92 13.67
N LEU A 150 36.57 54.27 14.46
CA LEU A 150 36.27 54.72 15.83
C LEU A 150 37.48 54.62 16.78
N LYS A 151 38.30 53.57 16.66
CA LYS A 151 39.52 53.42 17.46
C LYS A 151 40.57 54.46 17.11
N GLU A 152 40.74 54.74 15.83
CA GLU A 152 41.68 55.75 15.32
C GLU A 152 41.30 57.14 15.83
N VAL A 153 40.04 57.55 15.62
CA VAL A 153 39.52 58.84 16.12
C VAL A 153 39.63 58.95 17.64
N SER A 154 39.33 57.87 18.38
CA SER A 154 39.49 57.87 19.84
C SER A 154 40.94 58.03 20.26
N SER A 155 41.90 57.42 19.56
CA SER A 155 43.32 57.54 19.84
C SER A 155 43.82 58.97 19.58
N ASP A 156 43.44 59.54 18.44
CA ASP A 156 43.80 60.91 18.07
C ASP A 156 43.29 61.93 19.08
N LEU A 157 42.03 61.78 19.51
CA LEU A 157 41.43 62.66 20.51
C LEU A 157 42.12 62.55 21.88
N VAL A 158 42.49 61.33 22.31
CA VAL A 158 43.25 61.13 23.54
C VAL A 158 44.62 61.82 23.44
N SER A 159 45.34 61.62 22.34
CA SER A 159 46.64 62.26 22.13
C SER A 159 46.55 63.79 22.10
N GLU A 160 45.51 64.35 21.47
CA GLU A 160 45.29 65.80 21.43
C GLU A 160 44.97 66.36 22.82
N MET A 161 44.13 65.65 23.59
CA MET A 161 43.82 66.03 24.96
C MET A 161 45.05 65.97 25.87
N GLU A 162 45.86 64.91 25.77
CA GLU A 162 47.13 64.79 26.50
C GLU A 162 48.10 65.93 26.18
N ALA A 163 48.22 66.32 24.91
CA ALA A 163 49.03 67.46 24.50
C ALA A 163 48.53 68.76 25.15
N LYS A 164 47.21 69.03 25.10
CA LYS A 164 46.61 70.20 25.76
C LYS A 164 46.80 70.20 27.27
N TYR A 165 46.70 69.05 27.93
CA TYR A 165 46.96 68.93 29.36
C TYR A 165 48.40 69.28 29.71
N LYS A 166 49.37 68.79 28.92
CA LYS A 166 50.80 69.07 29.12
C LYS A 166 51.13 70.56 28.93
N ASP A 167 50.53 71.20 27.92
CA ASP A 167 50.69 72.63 27.68
C ASP A 167 50.08 73.45 28.83
N LEU A 168 48.89 73.07 29.30
CA LEU A 168 48.23 73.72 30.44
C LEU A 168 49.02 73.53 31.74
N GLU A 169 49.56 72.34 31.97
CA GLU A 169 50.42 72.04 33.11
C GLU A 169 51.70 72.91 33.08
N SER A 170 52.33 73.05 31.92
CA SER A 170 53.50 73.93 31.74
C SER A 170 53.15 75.38 32.06
N SER A 171 52.03 75.88 31.53
CA SER A 171 51.54 77.24 31.82
C SER A 171 51.21 77.43 33.30
N PHE A 172 50.66 76.42 33.96
CA PHE A 172 50.38 76.46 35.39
C PHE A 172 51.67 76.53 36.22
N PHE A 173 52.70 75.76 35.87
CA PHE A 173 54.00 75.84 36.52
C PHE A 173 54.65 77.23 36.38
N ASP A 174 54.58 77.82 35.19
CA ASP A 174 55.09 79.17 34.95
C ASP A 174 54.38 80.21 35.84
N ILE A 175 53.04 80.13 35.93
CA ILE A 175 52.23 81.01 36.79
C ILE A 175 52.56 80.78 38.28
N GLN A 176 52.78 79.54 38.70
CA GLN A 176 53.19 79.24 40.08
C GLN A 176 54.56 79.85 40.39
N MET A 177 55.51 79.74 39.47
CA MET A 177 56.83 80.34 39.60
C MET A 177 56.77 81.87 39.69
N GLU A 178 55.95 82.50 38.84
CA GLU A 178 55.70 83.95 38.88
C GLU A 178 55.07 84.38 40.21
N ASN A 179 54.05 83.65 40.69
CA ASN A 179 53.44 83.91 42.00
C ASN A 179 54.45 83.79 43.17
N ILE A 180 55.40 82.85 43.10
CA ILE A 180 56.47 82.73 44.09
C ILE A 180 57.42 83.94 44.04
N GLN A 181 57.82 84.36 42.84
CA GLN A 181 58.67 85.56 42.66
C GLN A 181 57.97 86.81 43.21
N LEU A 182 56.72 87.04 42.83
CA LEU A 182 55.91 88.15 43.30
C LEU A 182 55.73 88.12 44.82
N LYS A 183 55.46 86.96 45.43
CA LYS A 183 55.41 86.83 46.91
C LYS A 183 56.74 87.22 47.56
N GLY A 184 57.87 86.78 47.00
CA GLY A 184 59.20 87.14 47.49
C GLY A 184 59.49 88.64 47.40
N GLU A 185 59.10 89.30 46.31
CA GLU A 185 59.19 90.76 46.18
C GLU A 185 58.31 91.48 47.20
N LEU A 186 57.08 91.00 47.41
CA LEU A 186 56.14 91.56 48.37
C LEU A 186 56.66 91.43 49.82
N GLU A 187 57.31 90.32 50.18
CA GLU A 187 58.00 90.16 51.46
C GLU A 187 59.19 91.13 51.60
N ARG A 188 59.97 91.35 50.55
CA ARG A 188 61.07 92.35 50.55
C ARG A 188 60.53 93.76 50.74
N TYR A 189 59.43 94.11 50.08
CA TYR A 189 58.75 95.41 50.26
C TYR A 189 58.22 95.58 51.68
N LYS A 190 57.59 94.54 52.26
CA LYS A 190 57.09 94.58 53.66
C LYS A 190 58.20 94.69 54.71
N LYS A 191 59.45 94.30 54.40
CA LYS A 191 60.60 94.43 55.30
C LYS A 191 61.25 95.83 55.29
N ASN A 192 60.93 96.65 54.30
CA ASN A 192 61.48 98.00 54.10
C ASN A 192 60.50 99.11 54.50
N ILE A 193 59.44 98.77 55.24
CA ILE A 193 58.52 99.66 55.95
C ILE A 193 58.73 99.42 57.45
#